data_AF-A0A6P0Z4U8-F1
#
_entry.id   AF-A0A6P0Z4U8-F1
#
_cell.length_a   1.000
_cell.length_b   1.000
_cell.length_c   1.000
_cell.angle_alpha   90.00
_cell.angle_beta   90.00
_cell.angle_gamma   90.00
#
_symmetry.space_group_name_H-M   'P 1'
#
loop_
_entity.id
_entity.type
_entity.pdbx_description
1 polymer ?
#
loop_
_entity_poly.entity_id
_entity_poly.type
_entity_poly.pdbx_seq_one_letter_code
_entity_poly.pdbx_strand_id
1 'polypeptide(L)'
;MPSGQTHDRITLWSLPVVSGLCVTLTKSSDLTLMLSAGFLFGGLMFGPDLDIYSRQFKRWGWLRWIWIPYQKSMRHRSVLSHGLLIGTTLRVVYLAIWIVGLG
;
A
#
# COMPACT_ATOMS: atom_id res chain seq x y z
N MET A 1 12.05 12.24 1.39
CA MET A 1 11.46 10.91 1.69
C MET A 1 12.50 9.85 1.37
N PRO A 2 12.55 8.74 2.12
CA PRO A 2 13.36 7.57 1.78
C PRO A 2 13.00 7.04 0.38
N SER A 3 13.91 6.29 -0.24
CA SER A 3 13.63 5.67 -1.53
C SER A 3 12.53 4.60 -1.41
N GLY A 4 11.84 4.29 -2.51
CA GLY A 4 10.91 3.15 -2.55
C GLY A 4 11.53 1.81 -2.10
N GLN A 5 12.83 1.60 -2.32
CA GLN A 5 13.54 0.42 -1.80
C GLN A 5 13.62 0.39 -0.27
N THR A 6 13.78 1.56 0.36
CA THR A 6 13.80 1.67 1.81
C THR A 6 12.44 1.30 2.39
N HIS A 7 11.36 1.76 1.76
CA HIS A 7 10.00 1.37 2.14
C HIS A 7 9.79 -0.14 2.03
N ASP A 8 10.21 -0.76 0.91
CA ASP A 8 10.10 -2.21 0.73
C ASP A 8 10.84 -2.99 1.81
N ARG A 9 12.07 -2.56 2.13
CA ARG A 9 12.87 -3.19 3.19
C ARG A 9 12.17 -3.07 4.54
N ILE A 10 11.63 -1.90 4.87
CA ILE A 10 10.87 -1.73 6.13
C ILE A 10 9.68 -2.68 6.16
N THR A 11 8.90 -2.77 5.08
CA THR A 11 7.76 -3.71 5.00
C THR A 11 8.21 -5.16 5.17
N LEU A 12 9.26 -5.59 4.48
CA LEU A 12 9.73 -6.99 4.56
C LEU A 12 10.33 -7.32 5.93
N TRP A 13 11.10 -6.41 6.53
CA TRP A 13 11.71 -6.64 7.84
C TRP A 13 10.73 -6.52 9.01
N SER A 14 9.64 -5.76 8.85
CA SER A 14 8.59 -5.68 9.86
C SER A 14 7.61 -6.86 9.81
N LEU A 15 7.52 -7.57 8.67
CA LEU A 15 6.59 -8.68 8.50
C LEU A 15 6.75 -9.77 9.58
N PRO A 16 7.95 -10.31 9.89
CA PRO A 16 8.08 -11.36 10.92
C PRO A 16 7.63 -10.91 12.30
N VAL A 17 7.81 -9.62 12.62
CA VAL A 17 7.38 -9.04 13.90
C VAL A 17 5.85 -8.98 13.95
N VAL A 18 5.22 -8.45 12.89
CA VAL A 18 3.76 -8.32 12.80
C VAL A 18 3.09 -9.69 12.78
N SER A 19 3.59 -10.64 11.98
CA SER A 19 3.05 -12.00 11.90
C SER A 19 3.29 -12.77 13.21
N GLY A 20 4.46 -12.62 13.82
CA GLY A 20 4.80 -13.23 15.12
C GLY A 20 3.88 -12.75 16.24
N LEU A 21 3.61 -11.44 16.31
CA LEU A 21 2.64 -10.87 17.25
C LEU A 21 1.22 -11.41 16.98
N CYS A 22 0.80 -11.50 15.72
CA CYS A 22 -0.52 -12.02 15.38
C CYS A 22 -0.71 -13.48 15.80
N VAL A 23 0.22 -14.37 15.45
CA VAL A 23 0.11 -15.79 15.80
C VAL A 23 0.22 -16.01 17.30
N THR A 24 1.04 -15.22 18.01
CA THR A 24 1.17 -15.34 19.47
C THR A 24 -0.11 -14.93 20.20
N LEU A 25 -0.79 -13.88 19.74
CA LEU A 25 -2.02 -13.37 20.35
C LEU A 25 -3.28 -14.13 19.93
N THR A 26 -3.38 -14.52 18.66
CA THR A 26 -4.62 -15.13 18.11
C THR A 26 -4.57 -16.65 18.07
N LYS A 27 -3.36 -17.24 18.09
CA LYS A 27 -3.12 -18.68 17.88
C LYS A 27 -3.73 -19.24 16.57
N SER A 28 -4.05 -18.37 15.61
CA SER A 28 -4.69 -18.74 14.34
C SER A 28 -3.74 -18.53 13.17
N SER A 29 -3.49 -19.59 12.39
CA SER A 29 -2.76 -19.52 11.13
C SER A 29 -3.51 -18.68 10.09
N ASP A 30 -4.83 -18.83 10.02
CA ASP A 30 -5.66 -18.20 8.98
C ASP A 30 -5.66 -16.67 9.16
N LEU A 31 -5.86 -16.20 10.39
CA LEU A 31 -5.78 -14.76 10.69
C LEU A 31 -4.36 -14.22 10.44
N THR A 32 -3.33 -15.00 10.78
CA THR A 32 -1.94 -14.60 10.54
C THR A 32 -1.64 -14.49 9.06
N LEU A 33 -2.15 -15.40 8.23
CA LEU A 33 -2.01 -15.37 6.77
C LEU A 33 -2.75 -14.16 6.18
N MET A 34 -4.00 -13.93 6.58
CA MET A 34 -4.78 -12.78 6.11
C MET A 34 -4.11 -11.45 6.48
N LEU A 35 -3.63 -11.32 7.73
CA LEU A 35 -2.88 -10.14 8.18
C LEU A 35 -1.59 -9.96 7.38
N SER A 36 -0.81 -11.02 7.21
CA SER A 36 0.48 -10.97 6.51
C SER A 36 0.30 -10.59 5.04
N ALA A 37 -0.72 -11.16 4.37
CA ALA A 37 -1.07 -10.83 3.01
C ALA A 37 -1.51 -9.36 2.88
N GLY A 38 -2.42 -8.91 3.77
CA GLY A 38 -2.89 -7.53 3.79
C GLY A 38 -1.76 -6.53 4.09
N PHE A 39 -0.86 -6.87 5.01
CA PHE A 39 0.30 -6.04 5.37
C PHE A 39 1.29 -5.90 4.21
N LEU A 40 1.66 -7.03 3.58
CA LEU A 40 2.54 -7.03 2.41
C LEU A 40 1.93 -6.29 1.24
N PHE A 41 0.68 -6.58 0.92
CA PHE A 41 -0.04 -5.90 -0.16
C PHE A 41 -0.11 -4.40 0.12
N GLY A 42 -0.49 -4.02 1.34
CA GLY A 42 -0.55 -2.65 1.81
C GLY A 42 0.77 -1.90 1.60
N GLY A 43 1.84 -2.43 2.21
CA GLY A 43 3.15 -1.79 2.23
C GLY A 43 3.83 -1.73 0.86
N LEU A 44 3.66 -2.76 0.02
CA LEU A 44 4.31 -2.83 -1.29
C LEU A 44 3.54 -2.10 -2.39
N MET A 45 2.20 -2.02 -2.30
CA MET A 45 1.35 -1.48 -3.37
C MET A 45 0.91 -0.03 -3.13
N PHE A 46 0.67 0.39 -1.89
CA PHE A 46 0.13 1.73 -1.56
C PHE A 46 1.18 2.68 -0.97
N GLY A 47 2.43 2.54 -1.37
CA GLY A 47 3.50 3.43 -0.92
C GLY A 47 3.26 4.90 -1.33
N PRO A 48 3.90 5.85 -0.62
CA PRO A 48 3.67 7.27 -0.82
C PRO A 48 3.97 7.78 -2.24
N ASP A 49 4.90 7.12 -2.93
CA ASP A 49 5.34 7.51 -4.28
C ASP A 49 4.42 6.97 -5.39
N LEU A 50 3.25 6.44 -5.06
CA LEU A 50 2.28 5.97 -6.05
C LEU A 50 1.73 7.13 -6.92
N ASP A 51 1.87 8.36 -6.44
CA ASP A 51 1.55 9.61 -7.15
C ASP A 51 2.55 9.97 -8.27
N ILE A 52 3.66 9.25 -8.40
CA ILE A 52 4.66 9.41 -9.46
C ILE A 52 5.00 8.07 -10.13
N TYR A 53 5.83 8.11 -11.18
CA TYR A 53 6.32 6.91 -11.86
C TYR A 53 7.36 6.15 -11.01
N SER A 54 6.88 5.47 -9.97
CA SER A 54 7.66 4.78 -8.94
C SER A 54 7.67 3.26 -9.10
N ARG A 55 8.38 2.57 -8.20
CA ARG A 55 8.32 1.10 -8.12
C ARG A 55 6.93 0.61 -7.76
N GLN A 56 6.25 1.30 -6.86
CA GLN A 56 4.90 0.99 -6.42
C GLN A 56 3.93 1.09 -7.60
N PHE A 57 4.01 2.17 -8.38
CA PHE A 57 3.23 2.30 -9.61
C PHE A 57 3.50 1.17 -10.62
N LYS A 58 4.77 0.77 -10.79
CA LYS A 58 5.13 -0.34 -11.69
C LYS A 58 4.62 -1.70 -11.21
N ARG A 59 4.51 -1.94 -9.90
CA ARG A 59 4.03 -3.23 -9.34
C ARG A 59 2.58 -3.55 -9.68
N TRP A 60 1.77 -2.53 -9.92
CA TRP A 60 0.40 -2.71 -10.41
C TRP A 60 0.32 -3.36 -11.80
N GLY A 61 1.44 -3.45 -12.53
CA GLY A 61 1.52 -4.16 -13.79
C GLY A 61 0.55 -3.59 -14.81
N TRP A 62 -0.35 -4.43 -15.33
CA TRP A 62 -1.38 -4.00 -16.27
C TRP A 62 -2.39 -3.05 -15.62
N LEU A 63 -2.74 -3.26 -14.35
CA LEU A 63 -3.73 -2.45 -13.62
C LEU A 63 -3.23 -1.05 -13.25
N ARG A 64 -1.98 -0.68 -13.56
CA ARG A 64 -1.42 0.64 -13.23
C ARG A 64 -2.20 1.80 -13.85
N TRP A 65 -2.95 1.57 -14.93
CA TRP A 65 -3.73 2.62 -15.60
C TRP A 65 -4.76 3.27 -14.69
N ILE A 66 -5.30 2.52 -13.71
CA ILE A 66 -6.25 3.06 -12.73
C ILE A 66 -5.62 4.17 -11.89
N TRP A 67 -4.29 4.21 -11.75
CA TRP A 67 -3.58 5.21 -10.95
C TRP A 67 -3.21 6.47 -11.75
N ILE A 68 -3.34 6.46 -13.08
CA ILE A 68 -3.00 7.63 -13.91
C ILE A 68 -3.85 8.87 -13.53
N PRO A 69 -5.17 8.78 -13.30
CA PRO A 69 -5.95 9.92 -12.84
C PRO A 69 -5.50 10.41 -11.47
N TYR A 70 -5.18 9.49 -10.56
CA TYR A 70 -4.63 9.82 -9.23
C TYR A 70 -3.31 10.61 -9.35
N GLN A 71 -2.37 10.17 -10.19
CA GLN A 71 -1.11 10.88 -10.44
C GLN A 71 -1.31 12.28 -11.01
N LYS A 72 -2.29 12.45 -11.91
CA LYS A 72 -2.60 13.76 -12.50
C LYS A 72 -3.24 14.73 -11.51
N SER A 73 -4.02 14.21 -10.56
CA SER A 73 -4.74 15.03 -9.59
C SER A 73 -3.91 15.37 -8.34
N MET A 74 -2.93 14.55 -7.99
CA MET A 74 -2.17 14.70 -6.74
C MET A 74 -0.88 15.47 -6.95
N ARG A 75 -0.67 16.50 -6.13
CA ARG A 75 0.65 17.15 -6.04
C ARG A 75 1.59 16.28 -5.23
N HIS A 76 2.72 15.90 -5.83
CA HIS A 76 3.75 15.12 -5.16
C HIS A 76 4.27 15.85 -3.91
N ARG A 77 4.38 15.11 -2.80
CA ARG A 77 4.71 15.61 -1.43
C ARG A 77 3.68 16.51 -0.75
N SER A 78 2.45 16.61 -1.26
CA SER A 78 1.35 17.19 -0.47
C SER A 78 1.01 16.31 0.73
N VAL A 79 0.42 16.89 1.78
CA VAL A 79 -0.09 16.14 2.95
C VAL A 79 -1.10 15.05 2.51
N LEU A 80 -1.85 15.31 1.44
CA LEU A 80 -2.84 14.39 0.88
C LEU A 80 -2.23 13.14 0.23
N SER A 81 -1.03 13.23 -0.36
CA SER A 81 -0.36 12.08 -0.94
C SER A 81 0.64 11.46 0.05
N HIS A 82 1.32 12.29 0.84
CA HIS A 82 2.46 11.87 1.62
C HIS A 82 2.18 11.69 3.12
N GLY A 83 0.98 12.06 3.58
CA GLY A 83 0.55 11.76 4.95
C GLY A 83 0.46 10.25 5.16
N LEU A 84 1.09 9.73 6.22
CA LEU A 84 1.08 8.30 6.58
C LEU A 84 -0.35 7.73 6.65
N LEU A 85 -1.24 8.44 7.33
CA LEU A 85 -2.65 8.05 7.43
C LEU A 85 -3.46 8.58 6.25
N ILE A 86 -3.41 9.89 6.01
CA ILE A 86 -4.26 10.56 5.01
C ILE A 86 -4.03 10.02 3.60
N GLY A 87 -2.77 9.88 3.17
CA GLY A 87 -2.44 9.38 1.83
C GLY A 87 -2.78 7.91 1.65
N THR A 88 -2.60 7.09 2.68
CA THR A 88 -2.97 5.67 2.65
C THR A 88 -4.49 5.52 2.57
N THR A 89 -5.24 6.21 3.43
CA THR A 89 -6.71 6.20 3.41
C THR A 89 -7.24 6.65 2.05
N LEU A 90 -6.69 7.72 1.48
CA LEU A 90 -7.11 8.22 0.18
C LEU A 90 -6.92 7.16 -0.92
N ARG A 91 -5.76 6.49 -0.97
CA ARG A 91 -5.51 5.42 -1.96
C ARG A 91 -6.47 4.24 -1.81
N VAL A 92 -6.78 3.86 -0.58
CA VAL A 92 -7.75 2.77 -0.31
C VAL A 92 -9.14 3.16 -0.77
N VAL A 93 -9.61 4.37 -0.43
CA VAL A 93 -10.91 4.90 -0.90
C VAL A 93 -10.95 4.99 -2.42
N TYR A 94 -9.88 5.50 -3.03
CA TYR A 94 -9.74 5.60 -4.48
C TYR A 94 -9.87 4.25 -5.18
N LEU A 95 -9.17 3.23 -4.66
CA LEU A 95 -9.26 1.87 -5.20
C LEU A 95 -10.66 1.26 -4.97
N ALA A 96 -11.27 1.50 -3.81
CA ALA A 96 -12.61 1.03 -3.52
C ALA A 96 -13.65 1.60 -4.49
N ILE A 97 -13.53 2.89 -4.87
CA ILE A 97 -14.38 3.51 -5.88
C ILE A 97 -14.23 2.80 -7.24
N TRP A 98 -13.00 2.48 -7.65
CA TRP A 98 -12.78 1.72 -8.88
C TRP A 98 -13.39 0.33 -8.82
N ILE A 99 -13.26 -0.40 -7.70
CA ILE A 99 -13.81 -1.74 -7.53
C ILE A 99 -15.34 -1.70 -7.61
N VAL A 100 -15.98 -0.75 -6.90
CA VAL A 100 -17.44 -0.59 -6.92
C VAL A 100 -17.95 -0.12 -8.28
N GLY A 101 -17.19 0.70 -9.00
CA GLY A 101 -17.59 1.19 -10.33
C GLY A 101 -17.37 0.20 -11.47
N LEU A 102 -16.49 -0.80 -11.29
CA LEU A 102 -16.18 -1.83 -12.29
C LEU A 102 -16.90 -3.16 -12.05
N GLY A 103 -17.42 -3.39 -10.83
CA GLY A 103 -18.21 -4.56 -10.45
C GLY A 103 -19.70 -4.30 -10.56
#